data_AF-A0A959KBV8-F1
#
_entry.id   AF-A0A959KBV8-F1
#
_cell.length_a   1.000
_cell.length_b   1.000
_cell.length_c   1.000
_cell.angle_alpha   90.00
_cell.angle_beta   90.00
_cell.angle_gamma   90.00
#
_symmetry.space_group_name_H-M   'P 1'
#
loop_
_entity.id
_entity.type
_entity.pdbx_description
1 polymer ?
#
loop_
_entity_poly.entity_id
_entity_poly.type
_entity_poly.pdbx_seq_one_letter_code
_entity_poly.pdbx_strand_id
1 'polypeptide(L)'
;MMNTRLATYLCILILGISGIGPGTAQELPADQSTTADQVNLALRAAGDRLLDLSGDSTSTIPPVEVLGNQRYLLNLNNYILYDSLAVILEQTFQKHQISGPYQVALLDCNTDEVLLGYSSRDLKEGFAACMGREQQDTCYRMMVTFLPARPATFGKNLMAGVLALIAAGLFIPILIVRRKSIAGNQIMDQLQEEDDDCIRFGTSMLDVERQTLHYSGKAHKLTYRETKLLSVLANQPNKVLSREHLMASVWEDEGIVVGRSLDVFISRLRKKLKDDPSIQISNAHGVGYKLEVSA
;
A
#
# COMPACT_ATOMS: atom_id res chain seq x y z
N MET A 1 70.41 1.12 3.39
CA MET A 1 70.59 2.58 3.52
C MET A 1 69.68 3.23 2.48
N MET A 2 68.46 3.63 2.86
CA MET A 2 68.09 4.94 3.40
C MET A 2 67.71 5.93 2.29
N ASN A 3 66.40 6.22 2.21
CA ASN A 3 65.73 7.49 1.84
C ASN A 3 66.16 8.19 0.52
N THR A 4 65.28 8.75 -0.31
CA THR A 4 64.41 9.91 -0.01
C THR A 4 63.66 10.34 -1.29
N ARG A 5 62.46 10.93 -1.08
CA ARG A 5 61.85 12.10 -1.79
C ARG A 5 61.38 11.93 -3.25
N LEU A 6 60.08 12.09 -3.53
CA LEU A 6 59.22 13.30 -3.55
C LEU A 6 59.20 13.95 -4.95
N ALA A 7 57.98 13.99 -5.50
CA ALA A 7 57.42 14.96 -6.44
C ALA A 7 58.16 15.23 -7.75
N THR A 8 57.45 15.11 -8.86
CA THR A 8 57.08 16.20 -9.80
C THR A 8 56.51 15.51 -11.05
N TYR A 9 55.28 15.82 -11.44
CA TYR A 9 54.94 16.20 -12.82
C TYR A 9 53.43 16.47 -12.93
N LEU A 10 53.18 17.77 -12.91
CA LEU A 10 52.06 18.50 -13.47
C LEU A 10 51.80 18.07 -14.93
N CYS A 11 50.56 17.76 -15.29
CA CYS A 11 50.09 18.01 -16.66
C CYS A 11 48.56 18.18 -16.67
N ILE A 12 48.18 19.41 -16.94
CA ILE A 12 46.84 19.92 -17.19
C ILE A 12 46.33 19.35 -18.51
N LEU A 13 45.10 18.84 -18.54
CA LEU A 13 44.26 18.89 -19.74
C LEU A 13 42.78 19.04 -19.32
N ILE A 14 42.31 20.26 -19.48
CA ILE A 14 40.90 20.65 -19.49
C ILE A 14 40.36 20.30 -20.88
N LEU A 15 39.34 19.43 -20.95
CA LEU A 15 38.36 19.44 -22.04
C LEU A 15 36.98 19.13 -21.44
N GLY A 16 36.05 20.05 -21.71
CA GLY A 16 34.74 20.11 -21.09
C GLY A 16 33.78 19.01 -21.53
N ILE A 17 32.87 18.68 -20.62
CA ILE A 17 31.66 17.91 -20.91
C ILE A 17 30.50 18.55 -20.14
N SER A 18 29.61 19.15 -20.94
CA SER A 18 28.17 19.38 -20.73
C SER A 18 27.67 19.77 -19.35
N GLY A 19 27.15 21.00 -19.28
CA GLY A 19 26.13 21.35 -18.31
C GLY A 19 24.92 20.43 -18.44
N ILE A 20 24.63 19.72 -17.37
CA ILE A 20 23.33 19.12 -17.10
C ILE A 20 22.84 19.81 -15.83
N GLY A 21 22.20 20.97 -16.01
CA GLY A 21 21.31 21.47 -14.98
C GLY A 21 20.09 20.56 -14.98
N PRO A 22 19.62 20.05 -13.83
CA PRO A 22 18.30 19.46 -13.79
C PRO A 22 17.31 20.61 -14.04
N GLY A 23 16.82 20.66 -15.27
CA GLY A 23 15.67 21.48 -15.61
C GLY A 23 14.54 21.07 -14.69
N THR A 24 14.08 22.03 -13.90
CA THR A 24 12.78 21.98 -13.24
C THR A 24 11.73 21.86 -14.36
N ALA A 25 11.35 20.63 -14.69
CA ALA A 25 10.11 20.36 -15.38
C ALA A 25 9.01 20.80 -14.43
N GLN A 26 8.51 22.01 -14.64
CA GLN A 26 7.31 22.49 -14.00
C GLN A 26 6.15 21.71 -14.62
N GLU A 27 5.79 20.59 -14.00
CA GLU A 27 4.54 19.88 -14.29
C GLU A 27 3.40 20.86 -14.03
N LEU A 28 2.71 21.27 -15.10
CA LEU A 28 1.40 21.89 -14.99
C LEU A 28 0.47 20.88 -14.28
N PRO A 29 -0.36 21.30 -13.32
CA PRO A 29 -1.32 20.40 -12.70
C PRO A 29 -2.26 19.87 -13.79
N ALA A 30 -2.25 18.55 -13.99
CA ALA A 30 -3.18 17.87 -14.89
C ALA A 30 -4.61 18.25 -14.48
N ASP A 31 -5.32 18.92 -15.38
CA ASP A 31 -6.73 19.25 -15.21
C ASP A 31 -7.52 17.94 -15.02
N GLN A 32 -8.30 17.85 -13.94
CA GLN A 32 -9.12 16.69 -13.61
C GLN A 32 -10.09 16.33 -14.74
N SER A 33 -10.47 17.32 -15.58
CA SER A 33 -11.29 17.10 -16.78
C SER A 33 -10.57 16.27 -17.85
N THR A 34 -9.26 16.51 -18.04
CA THR A 34 -8.46 15.86 -19.09
C THR A 34 -8.19 14.39 -18.75
N THR A 35 -8.02 14.08 -17.46
CA THR A 35 -7.87 12.70 -17.00
C THR A 35 -9.17 11.90 -17.16
N ALA A 36 -10.33 12.50 -16.90
CA ALA A 36 -11.61 11.82 -17.08
C ALA A 36 -11.89 11.47 -18.55
N ASP A 37 -11.58 12.39 -19.48
CA ASP A 37 -11.70 12.15 -20.92
C ASP A 37 -10.75 11.05 -21.41
N GLN A 38 -9.51 11.05 -20.91
CA GLN A 38 -8.51 10.03 -21.23
C GLN A 38 -8.95 8.64 -20.75
N VAL A 39 -9.51 8.56 -19.54
CA VAL A 39 -10.09 7.32 -19.00
C VAL A 39 -11.30 6.89 -19.82
N ASN A 40 -12.17 7.82 -20.23
CA ASN A 40 -13.33 7.53 -21.07
C ASN A 40 -12.90 6.86 -22.39
N LEU A 41 -11.97 7.49 -23.12
CA LEU A 41 -11.45 6.95 -24.39
C LEU A 41 -10.78 5.59 -24.20
N ALA A 42 -9.98 5.43 -23.14
CA ALA A 42 -9.31 4.17 -22.84
C ALA A 42 -10.30 3.04 -22.54
N LEU A 43 -11.30 3.28 -21.68
CA LEU A 43 -12.29 2.27 -21.34
C LEU A 43 -13.16 1.90 -22.54
N ARG A 44 -13.50 2.87 -23.41
CA ARG A 44 -14.22 2.57 -24.65
C ARG A 44 -13.39 1.72 -25.61
N ALA A 45 -12.10 2.02 -25.78
CA ALA A 45 -11.20 1.21 -26.58
C ALA A 45 -11.03 -0.22 -26.01
N ALA A 46 -11.01 -0.36 -24.68
CA ALA A 46 -10.99 -1.67 -24.04
C ALA A 46 -12.30 -2.43 -24.27
N GLY A 47 -13.44 -1.77 -24.13
CA GLY A 47 -14.77 -2.33 -24.39
C GLY A 47 -14.90 -2.87 -25.82
N ASP A 48 -14.43 -2.12 -26.81
CA ASP A 48 -14.42 -2.50 -28.23
C ASP A 48 -13.73 -3.83 -28.44
N ARG A 49 -12.50 -3.94 -27.93
CA ARG A 49 -11.70 -5.15 -28.06
C ARG A 49 -12.30 -6.34 -27.32
N LEU A 50 -12.97 -6.12 -26.19
CA LEU A 50 -13.63 -7.18 -25.42
C LEU A 50 -14.86 -7.73 -26.14
N LEU A 51 -15.68 -6.86 -26.74
CA LEU A 51 -16.83 -7.26 -27.53
C LEU A 51 -16.39 -8.00 -28.80
N ASP A 52 -15.38 -7.48 -29.50
CA ASP A 52 -14.83 -8.10 -30.71
C ASP A 52 -14.29 -9.52 -30.43
N LEU A 53 -13.52 -9.71 -29.36
CA LEU A 53 -13.07 -11.05 -28.93
C LEU A 53 -14.21 -12.00 -28.55
N SER A 54 -15.34 -11.44 -28.15
CA SER A 54 -16.54 -12.18 -27.79
C SER A 54 -17.46 -12.42 -29.00
N GLY A 55 -17.03 -12.00 -30.21
CA GLY A 55 -17.75 -12.19 -31.46
C GLY A 55 -18.71 -11.07 -31.83
N ASP A 56 -18.69 -9.94 -31.12
CA ASP A 56 -19.56 -8.78 -31.35
C ASP A 56 -18.75 -7.56 -31.83
N SER A 57 -18.66 -7.40 -33.15
CA SER A 57 -18.00 -6.25 -33.78
C SER A 57 -18.98 -5.15 -34.20
N THR A 58 -20.26 -5.23 -33.79
CA THR A 58 -21.33 -4.35 -34.29
C THR A 58 -21.95 -3.47 -33.22
N SER A 59 -21.96 -3.91 -31.97
CA SER A 59 -22.54 -3.14 -30.88
C SER A 59 -21.83 -1.82 -30.66
N THR A 60 -22.63 -0.78 -30.44
CA THR A 60 -22.10 0.54 -30.10
C THR A 60 -21.67 0.58 -28.65
N ILE A 61 -20.51 1.17 -28.39
CA ILE A 61 -19.99 1.35 -27.03
C ILE A 61 -20.45 2.72 -26.52
N PRO A 62 -21.30 2.79 -25.47
CA PRO A 62 -21.79 4.06 -24.95
C PRO A 62 -20.68 4.88 -24.28
N PRO A 63 -20.91 6.17 -24.02
CA PRO A 63 -20.00 6.96 -23.21
C PRO A 63 -19.87 6.38 -21.79
N VAL A 64 -18.67 6.49 -21.22
CA VAL A 64 -18.40 6.09 -19.84
C VAL A 64 -19.04 7.08 -18.87
N GLU A 65 -19.81 6.58 -17.92
CA GLU A 65 -20.42 7.37 -16.85
C GLU A 65 -19.42 7.59 -15.70
N VAL A 66 -19.33 8.82 -15.21
CA VAL A 66 -18.47 9.18 -14.07
C VAL A 66 -19.33 9.23 -12.81
N LEU A 67 -19.16 8.28 -11.91
CA LEU A 67 -19.98 8.11 -10.70
C LEU A 67 -19.39 8.80 -9.45
N GLY A 68 -18.35 9.63 -9.64
CA GLY A 68 -17.58 10.26 -8.57
C GLY A 68 -16.60 9.29 -7.87
N ASN A 69 -15.72 9.83 -7.04
CA ASN A 69 -14.67 9.06 -6.34
C ASN A 69 -13.79 8.23 -7.27
N GLN A 70 -13.47 8.77 -8.46
CA GLN A 70 -12.69 8.07 -9.50
C GLN A 70 -13.29 6.73 -9.94
N ARG A 71 -14.62 6.61 -9.89
CA ARG A 71 -15.39 5.47 -10.40
C ARG A 71 -15.97 5.77 -11.76
N TYR A 72 -15.78 4.83 -12.67
CA TYR A 72 -16.15 4.91 -14.07
C TYR A 72 -16.95 3.67 -14.43
N LEU A 73 -18.13 3.85 -15.01
CA LEU A 73 -19.02 2.76 -15.42
C LEU A 73 -19.15 2.75 -16.94
N LEU A 74 -18.90 1.60 -17.54
CA LEU A 74 -19.10 1.33 -18.96
C LEU A 74 -20.20 0.28 -19.14
N ASN A 75 -21.30 0.69 -19.78
CA ASN A 75 -22.44 -0.18 -20.05
C ASN A 75 -22.21 -0.97 -21.35
N LEU A 76 -21.56 -2.13 -21.27
CA LEU A 76 -21.35 -2.97 -22.45
C LEU A 76 -22.66 -3.63 -22.92
N ASN A 77 -23.55 -3.97 -21.98
CA ASN A 77 -24.86 -4.59 -22.22
C ASN A 77 -24.81 -5.86 -23.10
N ASN A 78 -23.64 -6.50 -23.13
CA ASN A 78 -23.35 -7.71 -23.87
C ASN A 78 -22.43 -8.62 -23.05
N TYR A 79 -22.32 -9.87 -23.48
CA TYR A 79 -21.38 -10.83 -22.93
C TYR A 79 -19.94 -10.44 -23.29
N ILE A 80 -19.01 -10.65 -22.37
CA ILE A 80 -17.57 -10.48 -22.61
C ILE A 80 -16.76 -11.62 -21.98
N LEU A 81 -15.62 -11.97 -22.60
CA LEU A 81 -14.69 -12.96 -22.04
C LEU A 81 -13.87 -12.39 -20.87
N TYR A 82 -14.15 -12.85 -19.65
CA TYR A 82 -13.48 -12.37 -18.44
C TYR A 82 -11.96 -12.66 -18.44
N ASP A 83 -11.53 -13.80 -18.99
CA ASP A 83 -10.11 -14.19 -19.00
C ASP A 83 -9.22 -13.22 -19.79
N SER A 84 -9.78 -12.52 -20.78
CA SER A 84 -9.05 -11.53 -21.58
C SER A 84 -9.10 -10.12 -20.99
N LEU A 85 -10.00 -9.88 -20.03
CA LEU A 85 -10.29 -8.56 -19.47
C LEU A 85 -9.05 -7.87 -18.90
N ALA A 86 -8.29 -8.59 -18.08
CA ALA A 86 -7.17 -8.01 -17.37
C ALA A 86 -6.03 -7.58 -18.29
N VAL A 87 -5.70 -8.42 -19.27
CA VAL A 87 -4.66 -8.13 -20.28
C VAL A 87 -5.08 -6.94 -21.14
N ILE A 88 -6.34 -6.89 -21.58
CA ILE A 88 -6.83 -5.80 -22.42
C ILE A 88 -6.81 -4.47 -21.67
N LEU A 89 -7.29 -4.44 -20.43
CA LEU A 89 -7.30 -3.22 -19.64
C LEU A 89 -5.89 -2.73 -19.30
N GLU A 90 -4.97 -3.62 -18.94
CA GLU A 90 -3.58 -3.24 -18.67
C GLU A 90 -2.89 -2.66 -19.92
N GLN A 91 -3.01 -3.32 -21.08
CA GLN A 91 -2.46 -2.81 -22.33
C GLN A 91 -3.08 -1.46 -22.73
N THR A 92 -4.39 -1.32 -22.54
CA THR A 92 -5.11 -0.10 -22.92
C THR A 92 -4.74 1.06 -22.02
N PHE A 93 -4.66 0.84 -20.71
CA PHE A 93 -4.22 1.88 -19.77
C PHE A 93 -2.77 2.30 -20.01
N GLN A 94 -1.87 1.35 -20.28
CA GLN A 94 -0.49 1.68 -20.66
C GLN A 94 -0.43 2.53 -21.94
N LYS A 95 -1.15 2.14 -22.99
CA LYS A 95 -1.22 2.89 -24.26
C LYS A 95 -1.75 4.31 -24.07
N HIS A 96 -2.73 4.45 -23.18
CA HIS A 96 -3.32 5.74 -22.83
C HIS A 96 -2.59 6.43 -21.68
N GLN A 97 -1.40 5.99 -21.24
CA GLN A 97 -0.62 6.63 -20.16
C GLN A 97 -1.38 6.78 -18.83
N ILE A 98 -2.38 5.93 -18.59
CA ILE A 98 -3.14 5.89 -17.34
C ILE A 98 -2.36 5.06 -16.34
N SER A 99 -1.98 5.68 -15.22
CA SER A 99 -1.16 5.07 -14.18
C SER A 99 -1.92 5.00 -12.85
N GLY A 100 -1.61 3.98 -12.06
CA GLY A 100 -2.13 3.83 -10.70
C GLY A 100 -2.82 2.47 -10.46
N PRO A 101 -3.05 2.13 -9.19
CA PRO A 101 -3.83 0.95 -8.85
C PRO A 101 -5.31 1.18 -9.18
N TYR A 102 -5.98 0.14 -9.67
CA TYR A 102 -7.40 0.18 -10.02
C TYR A 102 -8.06 -1.16 -9.66
N GLN A 103 -9.38 -1.14 -9.52
CA GLN A 103 -10.23 -2.32 -9.35
C GLN A 103 -11.25 -2.38 -10.46
N VAL A 104 -11.57 -3.59 -10.89
CA VAL A 104 -12.57 -3.86 -11.93
C VAL A 104 -13.63 -4.77 -11.35
N ALA A 105 -14.88 -4.38 -11.54
CA ALA A 105 -16.06 -5.19 -11.20
C ALA A 105 -16.94 -5.32 -12.44
N LEU A 106 -17.29 -6.56 -12.79
CA LEU A 106 -18.33 -6.86 -13.78
C LEU A 106 -19.65 -7.05 -13.03
N LEU A 107 -20.59 -6.17 -13.32
CA LEU A 107 -21.92 -6.12 -12.75
C LEU A 107 -22.89 -6.78 -13.71
N ASP A 108 -23.89 -7.48 -13.20
CA ASP A 108 -25.04 -7.93 -14.00
C ASP A 108 -25.83 -6.72 -14.52
N CYS A 109 -26.27 -6.78 -15.78
CA CYS A 109 -27.05 -5.68 -16.38
C CYS A 109 -28.35 -5.37 -15.65
N ASN A 110 -29.00 -6.38 -15.06
CA ASN A 110 -30.36 -6.27 -14.54
C ASN A 110 -30.38 -6.03 -13.04
N THR A 111 -29.43 -6.62 -12.31
CA THR A 111 -29.46 -6.68 -10.84
C THR A 111 -28.44 -5.78 -10.14
N ASP A 112 -27.48 -5.19 -10.87
CA ASP A 112 -26.33 -4.45 -10.30
C ASP A 112 -25.45 -5.31 -9.36
N GLU A 113 -25.63 -6.63 -9.33
CA GLU A 113 -24.80 -7.52 -8.52
C GLU A 113 -23.42 -7.70 -9.15
N VAL A 114 -22.38 -7.67 -8.32
CA VAL A 114 -21.01 -7.95 -8.76
C VAL A 114 -20.86 -9.45 -8.99
N LEU A 115 -20.70 -9.84 -10.25
CA LEU A 115 -20.53 -11.23 -10.66
C LEU A 115 -19.06 -11.64 -10.68
N LEU A 116 -18.19 -10.79 -11.23
CA LEU A 116 -16.77 -11.05 -11.41
C LEU A 116 -15.97 -9.78 -11.14
N GLY A 117 -14.67 -9.92 -10.88
CA GLY A 117 -13.82 -8.76 -10.67
C GLY A 117 -12.46 -9.08 -10.08
N TYR A 118 -11.57 -8.10 -10.17
CA TYR A 118 -10.21 -8.20 -9.68
C TYR A 118 -9.65 -6.82 -9.29
N SER A 119 -8.55 -6.86 -8.54
CA SER A 119 -7.74 -5.68 -8.22
C SER A 119 -6.45 -5.75 -9.03
N SER A 120 -6.02 -4.63 -9.63
CA SER A 120 -4.73 -4.57 -10.34
C SER A 120 -3.53 -4.78 -9.43
N ARG A 121 -3.72 -4.67 -8.11
CA ARG A 121 -2.70 -5.06 -7.11
C ARG A 121 -2.54 -6.58 -7.04
N ASP A 122 -3.65 -7.32 -7.08
CA ASP A 122 -3.65 -8.78 -6.96
C ASP A 122 -3.13 -9.43 -8.27
N LEU A 123 -3.37 -8.77 -9.41
CA LEU A 123 -2.83 -9.20 -10.70
C LEU A 123 -1.31 -9.19 -10.76
N LYS A 124 -0.64 -8.24 -10.08
CA LYS A 124 0.82 -8.23 -9.97
C LYS A 124 1.37 -9.43 -9.21
N GLU A 125 0.54 -10.05 -8.37
CA GLU A 125 0.85 -11.30 -7.67
C GLU A 125 0.43 -12.53 -8.50
N GLY A 126 -0.01 -12.34 -9.74
CA GLY A 126 -0.44 -13.41 -10.66
C GLY A 126 -1.83 -13.97 -10.33
N PHE A 127 -2.64 -13.24 -9.56
CA PHE A 127 -3.92 -13.74 -9.07
C PHE A 127 -5.10 -12.85 -9.51
N ALA A 128 -6.08 -13.46 -10.17
CA ALA A 128 -7.40 -12.90 -10.39
C ALA A 128 -8.46 -13.97 -10.07
N ALA A 129 -9.44 -13.61 -9.25
CA ALA A 129 -10.52 -14.53 -8.89
C ALA A 129 -11.32 -14.94 -10.13
N CYS A 130 -11.75 -16.21 -10.17
CA CYS A 130 -12.57 -16.80 -11.23
C CYS A 130 -11.92 -16.95 -12.62
N MET A 131 -10.64 -16.59 -12.77
CA MET A 131 -9.91 -16.81 -14.03
C MET A 131 -9.85 -18.30 -14.39
N GLY A 132 -10.16 -18.64 -15.65
CA GLY A 132 -10.19 -20.00 -16.18
C GLY A 132 -11.35 -20.88 -15.65
N ARG A 133 -12.35 -20.29 -14.99
CA ARG A 133 -13.58 -21.00 -14.58
C ARG A 133 -14.68 -20.80 -15.62
N GLU A 134 -15.67 -21.69 -15.57
CA GLU A 134 -16.90 -21.54 -16.35
C GLU A 134 -17.59 -20.22 -15.99
N GLN A 135 -17.90 -19.42 -17.02
CA GLN A 135 -18.52 -18.11 -16.91
C GLN A 135 -20.01 -18.22 -17.20
N GLN A 136 -20.81 -17.37 -16.55
CA GLN A 136 -22.25 -17.28 -16.84
C GLN A 136 -22.48 -16.51 -18.14
N ASP A 137 -23.36 -17.01 -19.00
CA ASP A 137 -23.78 -16.35 -20.24
C ASP A 137 -24.79 -15.23 -19.95
N THR A 138 -24.31 -14.15 -19.32
CA THR A 138 -25.08 -12.93 -19.06
C THR A 138 -24.38 -11.71 -19.68
N CYS A 139 -25.10 -10.60 -19.73
CA CYS A 139 -24.51 -9.34 -20.14
C CYS A 139 -23.90 -8.60 -18.95
N TYR A 140 -22.91 -7.76 -19.23
CA TYR A 140 -22.15 -7.07 -18.20
C TYR A 140 -22.17 -5.55 -18.32
N ARG A 141 -22.08 -4.90 -17.16
CA ARG A 141 -21.61 -3.52 -17.03
C ARG A 141 -20.27 -3.54 -16.31
N MET A 142 -19.28 -2.86 -16.87
CA MET A 142 -17.94 -2.83 -16.31
C MET A 142 -17.74 -1.57 -15.48
N MET A 143 -17.50 -1.75 -14.19
CA MET A 143 -17.12 -0.67 -13.30
C MET A 143 -15.61 -0.71 -13.04
N VAL A 144 -14.93 0.40 -13.32
CA VAL A 144 -13.52 0.61 -13.01
C VAL A 144 -13.39 1.69 -11.94
N THR A 145 -12.71 1.36 -10.84
CA THR A 145 -12.45 2.27 -9.73
C THR A 145 -10.97 2.48 -9.58
N PHE A 146 -10.47 3.71 -9.72
CA PHE A 146 -9.08 4.02 -9.41
C PHE A 146 -8.92 4.16 -7.90
N LEU A 147 -7.86 3.54 -7.38
CA LEU A 147 -7.54 3.56 -5.96
C LEU A 147 -6.48 4.62 -5.70
N PRO A 148 -6.49 5.25 -4.51
CA PRO A 148 -5.39 6.11 -4.12
C PRO A 148 -4.07 5.34 -4.17
N ALA A 149 -3.03 6.00 -4.68
CA ALA A 149 -1.67 5.49 -4.56
C ALA A 149 -1.37 5.25 -3.08
N ARG A 150 -0.76 4.11 -2.74
CA ARG A 150 -0.25 3.97 -1.36
C ARG A 150 0.76 5.09 -1.15
N PRO A 151 0.78 5.76 0.02
CA PRO A 151 1.89 6.63 0.35
C PRO A 151 3.16 5.82 0.17
N ALA A 152 4.10 6.34 -0.61
CA ALA A 152 5.39 5.69 -0.75
C ALA A 152 5.97 5.60 0.66
N THR A 153 6.14 4.38 1.18
CA THR A 153 6.87 4.15 2.42
C THR A 153 8.25 4.77 2.21
N PHE A 154 8.50 5.93 2.82
CA PHE A 154 9.76 6.65 2.73
C PHE A 154 10.80 5.87 3.53
N GLY A 155 11.24 4.74 2.99
CA GLY A 155 11.81 3.71 3.85
C GLY A 155 12.48 2.58 3.08
N LYS A 156 13.40 2.95 2.18
CA LYS A 156 14.50 2.11 1.68
C LYS A 156 15.24 2.95 0.63
N ASN A 157 16.14 3.82 1.08
CA ASN A 157 17.29 4.36 0.33
C ASN A 157 17.99 5.53 1.05
N LEU A 158 17.57 5.94 2.25
CA LEU A 158 18.31 6.94 3.04
C LEU A 158 19.67 6.40 3.53
N MET A 159 19.78 5.08 3.74
CA MET A 159 21.05 4.43 4.12
C MET A 159 22.11 4.46 3.01
N ALA A 160 21.74 4.53 1.73
CA ALA A 160 22.71 4.59 0.64
C ALA A 160 23.40 5.96 0.53
N GLY A 161 22.68 7.04 0.84
CA GLY A 161 23.24 8.40 0.84
C GLY A 161 24.20 8.65 2.00
N VAL A 162 23.89 8.15 3.19
CA VAL A 162 24.73 8.30 4.39
C VAL A 162 26.03 7.48 4.27
N LEU A 163 25.96 6.26 3.73
CA LEU A 163 27.15 5.44 3.43
C LEU A 163 28.08 6.08 2.40
N ALA A 164 27.53 6.76 1.38
CA ALA A 164 28.33 7.46 0.37
C ALA A 164 29.06 8.69 0.94
N LEU A 165 28.44 9.44 1.88
CA LEU A 165 29.06 10.60 2.53
C LEU A 165 30.16 10.21 3.53
N ILE A 166 30.02 9.06 4.19
CA ILE A 166 31.05 8.48 5.07
C ILE A 166 32.24 7.99 4.23
N ALA A 167 31.99 7.32 3.10
CA ALA A 167 33.04 6.84 2.20
C ALA A 167 33.81 7.99 1.49
N ALA A 168 33.15 9.14 1.27
CA ALA A 168 33.75 10.32 0.66
C ALA A 168 34.56 11.22 1.63
N GLY A 169 34.65 10.85 2.92
CA GLY A 169 35.45 11.60 3.90
C GLY A 169 34.95 13.01 4.22
N LEU A 170 33.66 13.31 3.93
CA LEU A 170 33.08 14.65 4.01
C LEU A 170 32.31 14.92 5.30
N PHE A 171 32.42 14.04 6.30
CA PHE A 171 31.99 14.32 7.67
C PHE A 171 33.19 14.77 8.49
N ILE A 172 33.49 16.07 8.47
CA ILE A 172 34.40 16.67 9.44
C ILE A 172 33.62 16.77 10.76
N PRO A 173 33.96 16.00 11.81
CA PRO A 173 33.35 16.23 13.10
C PRO A 173 33.90 17.56 13.63
N ILE A 174 33.01 18.53 13.86
CA ILE A 174 33.35 19.73 14.62
C ILE A 174 33.75 19.25 16.03
N LEU A 175 35.07 19.27 16.26
CA LEU A 175 35.69 19.03 17.55
C LEU A 175 35.30 20.16 18.51
N ILE A 176 34.26 19.95 19.33
CA ILE A 176 34.16 20.66 20.61
C ILE A 176 34.69 19.72 21.69
N VAL A 177 35.97 19.92 21.97
CA VAL A 177 36.67 19.43 23.15
C VAL A 177 35.95 19.94 24.39
N ARG A 178 35.43 19.03 25.22
CA ARG A 178 35.37 19.26 26.67
C ARG A 178 35.89 18.04 27.42
N ARG A 179 37.09 18.22 27.98
CA ARG A 179 37.74 17.32 28.93
C ARG A 179 36.99 17.28 30.26
N LYS A 180 36.64 16.08 30.72
CA LYS A 180 36.87 15.53 32.08
C LYS A 180 36.46 14.05 32.02
N SER A 181 37.36 13.07 32.17
CA SER A 181 38.08 12.64 33.38
C SER A 181 37.29 11.60 34.19
N ILE A 182 37.90 10.40 34.27
CA ILE A 182 37.80 9.37 35.32
C ILE A 182 36.65 8.34 35.22
N ALA A 183 37.08 7.12 34.88
CA ALA A 183 36.74 5.79 35.41
C ALA A 183 35.32 5.50 35.92
N GLY A 184 34.77 4.37 35.45
CA GLY A 184 33.71 3.66 36.17
C GLY A 184 32.87 2.81 35.23
N ASN A 185 32.95 1.50 35.42
CA ASN A 185 32.24 0.49 34.66
C ASN A 185 30.77 0.38 35.13
N GLN A 186 29.92 -0.12 34.24
CA GLN A 186 28.60 -0.75 34.46
C GLN A 186 27.30 0.08 34.33
N ILE A 187 26.60 -0.26 33.24
CA ILE A 187 25.20 -0.67 33.18
C ILE A 187 24.13 0.43 33.29
N MET A 188 23.37 0.52 32.18
CA MET A 188 21.98 0.96 32.08
C MET A 188 21.71 2.44 32.35
N ASP A 189 21.69 3.26 31.30
CA ASP A 189 20.52 4.09 31.05
C ASP A 189 20.49 4.68 29.62
N GLN A 190 19.38 4.38 28.94
CA GLN A 190 18.60 5.28 28.08
C GLN A 190 19.28 6.00 26.89
N LEU A 191 18.99 5.48 25.68
CA LEU A 191 18.44 6.30 24.60
C LEU A 191 17.24 5.58 24.01
N GLN A 192 16.09 5.87 24.61
CA GLN A 192 14.77 5.62 24.06
C GLN A 192 14.61 6.63 22.91
N GLU A 193 14.87 6.20 21.67
CA GLU A 193 14.46 6.95 20.49
C GLU A 193 12.93 6.84 20.39
N GLU A 194 12.26 7.99 20.43
CA GLU A 194 10.82 8.14 20.26
C GLU A 194 10.45 7.74 18.83
N ASP A 195 9.97 6.51 18.70
CA ASP A 195 9.36 5.96 17.49
C ASP A 195 7.88 6.36 17.48
N ASP A 196 7.58 7.49 16.83
CA ASP A 196 6.31 8.22 16.93
C ASP A 196 5.08 7.47 16.37
N ASP A 197 5.27 6.27 15.78
CA ASP A 197 4.20 5.46 15.17
C ASP A 197 4.08 4.00 15.70
N CYS A 198 4.82 3.66 16.77
CA CYS A 198 4.76 2.33 17.39
C CYS A 198 3.87 2.29 18.64
N ILE A 199 2.83 1.46 18.62
CA ILE A 199 1.92 1.28 19.77
C ILE A 199 2.44 0.16 20.67
N ARG A 200 2.83 0.49 21.91
CA ARG A 200 3.30 -0.48 22.92
C ARG A 200 2.17 -0.90 23.86
N PHE A 201 2.03 -2.19 24.11
CA PHE A 201 1.06 -2.75 25.04
C PHE A 201 1.57 -4.08 25.60
N GLY A 202 1.59 -4.22 26.92
CA GLY A 202 2.18 -5.39 27.60
C GLY A 202 3.66 -5.52 27.25
N THR A 203 4.10 -6.72 26.87
CA THR A 203 5.46 -6.95 26.32
C THR A 203 5.53 -6.90 24.79
N SER A 204 4.43 -6.51 24.14
CA SER A 204 4.30 -6.43 22.70
C SER A 204 4.41 -4.99 22.19
N MET A 205 4.85 -4.86 20.94
CA MET A 205 4.92 -3.59 20.20
C MET A 205 4.35 -3.79 18.81
N LEU A 206 3.39 -2.95 18.44
CA LEU A 206 2.78 -2.92 17.11
C LEU A 206 3.36 -1.77 16.30
N ASP A 207 4.07 -2.11 15.24
CA ASP A 207 4.48 -1.19 14.18
C ASP A 207 3.33 -1.12 13.16
N VAL A 208 2.55 -0.03 13.21
CA VAL A 208 1.35 0.14 12.37
C VAL A 208 1.74 0.32 10.91
N GLU A 209 2.79 1.09 10.64
CA GLU A 209 3.28 1.37 9.29
C GLU A 209 3.79 0.10 8.61
N ARG A 210 4.61 -0.68 9.32
CA ARG A 210 5.18 -1.93 8.80
C ARG A 210 4.26 -3.14 8.96
N GLN A 211 3.07 -2.97 9.54
CA GLN A 211 2.10 -4.04 9.80
C GLN A 211 2.73 -5.23 10.52
N THR A 212 3.57 -4.94 11.52
CA THR A 212 4.39 -5.94 12.20
C THR A 212 4.16 -5.89 13.70
N LEU A 213 3.82 -7.03 14.28
CA LEU A 213 3.71 -7.23 15.72
C LEU A 213 5.03 -7.83 16.24
N HIS A 214 5.65 -7.15 17.18
CA HIS A 214 6.87 -7.58 17.86
C HIS A 214 6.53 -8.07 19.26
N TYR A 215 6.88 -9.30 19.59
CA TYR A 215 6.82 -9.83 20.96
C TYR A 215 7.90 -10.89 21.15
N SER A 216 8.46 -10.97 22.37
CA SER A 216 9.51 -11.95 22.73
C SER A 216 10.68 -12.04 21.72
N GLY A 217 11.07 -10.90 21.13
CA GLY A 217 12.15 -10.82 20.14
C GLY A 217 11.80 -11.37 18.75
N LYS A 218 10.54 -11.71 18.48
CA LYS A 218 10.05 -12.21 17.19
C LYS A 218 9.13 -11.20 16.52
N ALA A 219 9.27 -11.05 15.20
CA ALA A 219 8.41 -10.21 14.37
C ALA A 219 7.34 -11.06 13.66
N HIS A 220 6.08 -10.65 13.77
CA HIS A 220 4.91 -11.33 13.23
C HIS A 220 4.20 -10.41 12.25
N LYS A 221 4.14 -10.81 10.98
CA LYS A 221 3.43 -10.03 9.96
C LYS A 221 1.93 -10.12 10.17
N LEU A 222 1.27 -8.96 10.10
CA LEU A 222 -0.17 -8.80 10.13
C LEU A 222 -0.68 -8.39 8.74
N THR A 223 -1.94 -8.72 8.45
CA THR A 223 -2.65 -8.10 7.33
C THR A 223 -3.12 -6.70 7.72
N TYR A 224 -3.38 -5.83 6.75
CA TYR A 224 -3.87 -4.46 7.00
C TYR A 224 -5.05 -4.40 7.99
N ARG A 225 -6.05 -5.27 7.84
CA ARG A 225 -7.23 -5.31 8.74
C ARG A 225 -6.90 -5.84 10.13
N GLU A 226 -5.98 -6.79 10.23
CA GLU A 226 -5.49 -7.26 11.54
C GLU A 226 -4.73 -6.14 12.26
N THR A 227 -3.87 -5.40 11.54
CA THR A 227 -3.15 -4.24 12.09
C THR A 227 -4.11 -3.15 12.54
N LYS A 228 -5.09 -2.78 11.70
CA LYS A 228 -6.07 -1.73 12.01
C LYS A 228 -6.98 -2.12 13.19
N LEU A 229 -7.42 -3.37 13.25
CA LEU A 229 -8.21 -3.86 14.39
C LEU A 229 -7.38 -3.88 15.68
N LEU A 230 -6.14 -4.37 15.60
CA LEU A 230 -5.26 -4.42 16.76
C LEU A 230 -4.85 -3.03 17.24
N SER A 231 -4.63 -2.07 16.34
CA SER A 231 -4.29 -0.69 16.71
C SER A 231 -5.44 0.00 17.45
N VAL A 232 -6.69 -0.17 16.98
CA VAL A 232 -7.88 0.37 17.67
C VAL A 232 -8.00 -0.22 19.09
N LEU A 233 -7.80 -1.52 19.23
CA LEU A 233 -7.80 -2.20 20.53
C LEU A 233 -6.63 -1.77 21.44
N ALA A 234 -5.43 -1.63 20.87
CA ALA A 234 -4.20 -1.29 21.59
C ALA A 234 -4.12 0.18 22.01
N ASN A 235 -4.79 1.08 21.28
CA ASN A 235 -4.93 2.49 21.67
C ASN A 235 -5.89 2.69 22.85
N GLN A 236 -6.75 1.71 23.14
CA GLN A 236 -7.67 1.74 24.29
C GLN A 236 -7.56 0.45 25.10
N PRO A 237 -6.38 0.13 25.66
CA PRO A 237 -6.19 -1.10 26.41
C PRO A 237 -7.07 -1.11 27.66
N ASN A 238 -7.50 -2.29 28.07
CA ASN A 238 -8.39 -2.54 29.20
C ASN A 238 -9.79 -1.90 29.10
N LYS A 239 -10.17 -1.33 27.94
CA LYS A 239 -11.50 -0.77 27.68
C LYS A 239 -12.32 -1.69 26.76
N VAL A 240 -13.61 -1.83 27.05
CA VAL A 240 -14.54 -2.56 26.19
C VAL A 240 -14.92 -1.67 25.00
N LEU A 241 -14.65 -2.14 23.78
CA LEU A 241 -15.06 -1.51 22.54
C LEU A 241 -16.24 -2.27 21.94
N SER A 242 -17.30 -1.56 21.54
CA SER A 242 -18.49 -2.17 20.98
C SER A 242 -18.21 -2.80 19.62
N ARG A 243 -18.97 -3.84 19.25
CA ARG A 243 -18.84 -4.48 17.92
C ARG A 243 -19.05 -3.47 16.80
N GLU A 244 -20.06 -2.62 16.95
CA GLU A 244 -20.37 -1.54 16.00
C GLU A 244 -19.21 -0.59 15.82
N HIS A 245 -18.61 -0.11 16.93
CA HIS A 245 -17.46 0.79 16.88
C HIS A 245 -16.23 0.14 16.23
N LEU A 246 -15.97 -1.14 16.53
CA LEU A 246 -14.87 -1.89 15.91
C LEU A 246 -15.10 -2.16 14.42
N MET A 247 -16.34 -2.45 14.01
CA MET A 247 -16.70 -2.62 12.61
C MET A 247 -16.57 -1.30 11.85
N ALA A 248 -17.10 -0.20 12.40
CA ALA A 248 -16.97 1.14 11.86
C ALA A 248 -15.51 1.54 11.65
N SER A 249 -14.72 1.49 12.73
CA SER A 249 -13.32 1.96 12.72
C SER A 249 -12.43 1.18 11.75
N VAL A 250 -12.73 -0.09 11.48
CA VAL A 250 -11.86 -0.93 10.64
C VAL A 250 -12.37 -1.03 9.19
N TRP A 251 -13.68 -0.89 8.93
CA TRP A 251 -14.28 -1.12 7.60
C TRP A 251 -15.00 0.08 6.96
N GLU A 252 -15.39 1.12 7.71
CA GLU A 252 -16.25 2.19 7.18
C GLU A 252 -15.53 3.13 6.20
N ASP A 253 -14.21 3.30 6.34
CA ASP A 253 -13.40 4.15 5.44
C ASP A 253 -13.27 3.61 4.00
N GLU A 254 -13.61 2.34 3.75
CA GLU A 254 -13.43 1.69 2.45
C GLU A 254 -14.73 1.51 1.65
N GLY A 255 -15.89 1.97 2.16
CA GLY A 255 -17.15 1.97 1.41
C GLY A 255 -17.72 0.59 1.04
N ILE A 256 -17.16 -0.50 1.58
CA ILE A 256 -17.59 -1.87 1.34
C ILE A 256 -17.89 -2.54 2.69
N VAL A 257 -19.17 -2.71 3.01
CA VAL A 257 -19.63 -3.52 4.15
C VAL A 257 -19.48 -5.01 3.78
N VAL A 258 -18.25 -5.50 3.72
CA VAL A 258 -18.01 -6.95 3.60
C VAL A 258 -18.20 -7.55 4.98
N GLY A 259 -19.34 -8.22 5.19
CA GLY A 259 -19.70 -8.98 6.40
C GLY A 259 -18.83 -10.22 6.69
N ARG A 260 -17.51 -10.17 6.45
CA ARG A 260 -16.58 -11.17 7.01
C ARG A 260 -16.45 -10.89 8.50
N SER A 261 -17.10 -11.72 9.31
CA SER A 261 -17.33 -11.52 10.75
C SER A 261 -16.10 -11.00 11.49
N LEU A 262 -16.26 -9.91 12.25
CA LEU A 262 -15.32 -9.42 13.27
C LEU A 262 -14.69 -10.56 14.09
N ASP A 263 -15.48 -11.59 14.41
CA ASP A 263 -15.06 -12.78 15.15
C ASP A 263 -13.89 -13.53 14.51
N VAL A 264 -13.82 -13.61 13.17
CA VAL A 264 -12.74 -14.28 12.46
C VAL A 264 -11.42 -13.53 12.66
N PHE A 265 -11.46 -12.20 12.60
CA PHE A 265 -10.27 -11.37 12.82
C PHE A 265 -9.84 -11.43 14.29
N ILE A 266 -10.77 -11.38 15.23
CA ILE A 266 -10.48 -11.59 16.65
C ILE A 266 -9.86 -12.98 16.90
N SER A 267 -10.39 -14.03 16.27
CA SER A 267 -9.85 -15.38 16.37
C SER A 267 -8.42 -15.48 15.81
N ARG A 268 -8.10 -14.76 14.73
CA ARG A 268 -6.74 -14.73 14.16
C ARG A 268 -5.78 -13.96 15.05
N LEU A 269 -6.18 -12.79 15.55
CA LEU A 269 -5.38 -12.00 16.47
C LEU A 269 -5.08 -12.78 17.75
N ARG A 270 -6.07 -13.48 18.34
CA ARG A 270 -5.85 -14.36 19.49
C ARG A 270 -4.78 -15.43 19.24
N LYS A 271 -4.77 -16.05 18.06
CA LYS A 271 -3.74 -17.04 17.71
C LYS A 271 -2.35 -16.42 17.62
N LYS A 272 -2.24 -15.19 17.09
CA LYS A 272 -0.98 -14.46 16.95
C LYS A 272 -0.46 -13.88 18.27
N LEU A 273 -1.35 -13.54 19.19
CA LEU A 273 -1.03 -13.01 20.52
C LEU A 273 -0.85 -14.11 21.58
N LYS A 274 -1.13 -15.38 21.24
CA LYS A 274 -1.14 -16.49 22.20
C LYS A 274 0.17 -16.67 22.97
N ASP A 275 1.28 -16.32 22.34
CA ASP A 275 2.62 -16.50 22.90
C ASP A 275 3.03 -15.37 23.85
N ASP A 276 2.27 -14.27 23.92
CA ASP A 276 2.47 -13.21 24.92
C ASP A 276 1.47 -13.40 26.07
N PRO A 277 1.90 -13.89 27.25
CA PRO A 277 0.99 -14.14 28.38
C PRO A 277 0.49 -12.85 29.04
N SER A 278 1.10 -11.69 28.75
CA SER A 278 0.69 -10.40 29.32
C SER A 278 -0.55 -9.83 28.63
N ILE A 279 -0.97 -10.39 27.49
CA ILE A 279 -2.00 -9.81 26.62
C ILE A 279 -3.06 -10.85 26.27
N GLN A 280 -4.33 -10.47 26.40
CA GLN A 280 -5.44 -11.31 25.97
C GLN A 280 -6.57 -10.47 25.38
N ILE A 281 -7.15 -10.91 24.27
CA ILE A 281 -8.40 -10.32 23.78
C ILE A 281 -9.57 -11.09 24.42
N SER A 282 -10.31 -10.45 25.32
CA SER A 282 -11.49 -11.03 25.99
C SER A 282 -12.80 -10.61 25.32
N ASN A 283 -13.83 -11.46 25.45
CA ASN A 283 -15.18 -11.16 24.98
C ASN A 283 -15.98 -10.50 26.10
N ALA A 284 -16.52 -9.31 25.84
CA ALA A 284 -17.57 -8.72 26.66
C ALA A 284 -18.93 -9.13 26.06
N HIS A 285 -19.55 -10.17 26.64
CA HIS A 285 -20.75 -10.80 26.08
C HIS A 285 -21.86 -9.77 25.84
N GLY A 286 -22.44 -9.78 24.64
CA GLY A 286 -23.49 -8.83 24.22
C GLY A 286 -23.01 -7.40 23.91
N VAL A 287 -21.73 -7.06 24.15
CA VAL A 287 -21.22 -5.69 23.99
C VAL A 287 -20.12 -5.62 22.93
N GLY A 288 -19.06 -6.44 23.04
CA GLY A 288 -17.93 -6.37 22.13
C GLY A 288 -16.66 -7.04 22.66
N TYR A 289 -15.51 -6.40 22.46
CA TYR A 289 -14.20 -6.97 22.79
C TYR A 289 -13.36 -5.99 23.59
N LYS A 290 -12.43 -6.55 24.37
CA LYS A 290 -11.47 -5.79 25.17
C LYS A 290 -10.09 -6.42 25.00
N LEU A 291 -9.07 -5.58 24.80
CA LEU A 291 -7.68 -6.00 24.92
C LEU A 291 -7.27 -5.85 26.39
N GLU A 292 -7.10 -6.97 27.08
CA GLU A 292 -6.59 -7.00 28.44
C GLU A 292 -5.07 -7.01 28.40
N VAL A 293 -4.47 -6.08 29.12
CA VAL A 293 -3.03 -5.92 29.24
C VAL A 293 -2.68 -5.97 30.72
N SER A 294 -1.95 -7.01 31.11
CA SER A 294 -1.41 -7.19 32.45
C SER A 294 -0.05 -6.50 32.51
N ALA A 295 0.05 -5.47 33.36
CA ALA A 295 1.30 -4.73 33.60
C ALA A 295 2.34 -5.58 34.35
#